data_AF-A0A955G973-F1
#
_entry.id   AF-A0A955G973-F1
#
_cell.length_a   1.000
_cell.length_b   1.000
_cell.length_c   1.000
_cell.angle_alpha   90.00
_cell.angle_beta   90.00
_cell.angle_gamma   90.00
#
_symmetry.space_group_name_H-M   'P 1'
#
loop_
_entity.id
_entity.type
_entity.pdbx_description
1 polymer ?
#
loop_
_entity_poly.entity_id
_entity_poly.type
_entity_poly.pdbx_seq_one_letter_code
_entity_poly.pdbx_strand_id
1 'polypeptide(L)'
;MIYSSLWFISVIGFGITAPEALITTNEESEVVSVLSTQEDMLDKEVIPDEDEVGTAETLFGQEDSLEVIKQLSASDSQDVVETYLVTRVVDGDTIDVLIDGENKRVRYIGVNTPETVHPSKPVECFGAEASNRNKELVAGKQVRLVKDVSETDKYGRLLRYVYVDDVFVNLILIKEGYANASTYPPDVVYNDVFREAEQEARESEVGLWGDKCQNESASEVPPAAPVVQSNSGSSCVVKGNINSDEVKIYHVPGCQSYNQTKINEEAGERWFCSEQEALEAGWRKALNC
;
A
#
# COMPACT_ATOMS: atom_id res chain seq x y z
N MET A 1 -62.48 -16.98 -10.84
CA MET A 1 -62.61 -17.20 -9.39
C MET A 1 -61.54 -16.36 -8.71
N ILE A 2 -61.87 -15.13 -8.24
CA ILE A 2 -62.05 -14.69 -6.81
C ILE A 2 -60.87 -15.12 -5.89
N TYR A 3 -60.14 -14.30 -5.11
CA TYR A 3 -60.27 -13.00 -4.40
C TYR A 3 -58.85 -12.34 -4.31
N SER A 4 -58.61 -11.02 -4.33
CA SER A 4 -58.86 -9.94 -3.35
C SER A 4 -58.00 -9.96 -2.06
N SER A 5 -57.66 -8.76 -1.56
CA SER A 5 -56.99 -8.36 -0.28
C SER A 5 -55.47 -8.14 -0.40
N LEU A 6 -54.83 -6.95 -0.39
CA LEU A 6 -55.01 -5.61 0.20
C LEU A 6 -54.75 -5.52 1.74
N TRP A 7 -53.72 -4.73 2.10
CA TRP A 7 -53.29 -4.11 3.39
C TRP A 7 -52.79 -5.07 4.50
N PHE A 8 -51.66 -4.82 5.18
CA PHE A 8 -51.40 -3.71 6.10
C PHE A 8 -49.91 -3.32 6.19
N ILE A 9 -49.65 -2.02 6.03
CA ILE A 9 -48.43 -1.33 6.48
C ILE A 9 -48.63 -1.00 7.96
N SER A 10 -47.70 -1.40 8.83
CA SER A 10 -47.63 -0.92 10.20
C SER A 10 -46.38 -0.06 10.37
N VAL A 11 -46.58 1.26 10.26
CA VAL A 11 -45.63 2.28 10.73
C VAL A 11 -45.91 2.43 12.22
N ILE A 12 -44.97 1.99 13.05
CA ILE A 12 -44.97 2.32 14.48
C ILE A 12 -43.99 3.47 14.67
N GLY A 13 -44.54 4.68 14.68
CA GLY A 13 -43.84 5.85 15.19
C GLY A 13 -43.77 5.78 16.72
N PHE A 14 -42.57 5.81 17.26
CA PHE A 14 -42.31 6.29 18.61
C PHE A 14 -41.44 7.53 18.47
N GLY A 15 -42.08 8.70 18.59
CA GLY A 15 -41.38 9.87 19.08
C GLY A 15 -41.08 9.68 20.57
N ILE A 16 -40.01 10.29 21.04
CA ILE A 16 -39.98 11.23 22.18
C ILE A 16 -38.50 11.50 22.54
N THR A 17 -38.23 12.80 22.72
CA THR A 17 -37.13 13.47 23.44
C THR A 17 -35.70 13.41 22.91
N ALA A 18 -35.30 14.50 22.25
CA ALA A 18 -33.94 15.03 22.35
C ALA A 18 -33.78 15.73 23.72
N PRO A 19 -32.68 15.52 24.46
CA PRO A 19 -32.30 16.42 25.53
C PRO A 19 -31.50 17.60 24.99
N GLU A 20 -31.82 18.75 25.58
CA GLU A 20 -31.36 20.09 25.29
C GLU A 20 -29.84 20.26 25.44
N ALA A 21 -29.32 21.23 24.68
CA ALA A 21 -27.99 21.78 24.81
C ALA A 21 -27.78 22.37 26.22
N LEU A 22 -26.71 21.96 26.89
CA LEU A 22 -26.15 22.69 28.02
C LEU A 22 -24.94 23.49 27.53
N ILE A 23 -25.19 24.77 27.36
CA ILE A 23 -24.21 25.85 27.26
C ILE A 23 -23.48 25.90 28.61
N THR A 24 -22.15 25.74 28.60
CA THR A 24 -21.31 26.18 29.71
C THR A 24 -20.51 27.37 29.23
N THR A 25 -20.97 28.54 29.63
CA THR A 25 -20.20 29.78 29.66
C THR A 25 -19.20 29.69 30.80
N ASN A 26 -17.93 29.98 30.56
CA ASN A 26 -17.04 30.52 31.58
C ASN A 26 -16.30 31.72 31.00
N GLU A 27 -16.62 32.88 31.56
CA GLU A 27 -15.85 34.13 31.67
C GLU A 27 -14.36 33.86 31.90
N GLU A 28 -13.43 34.52 31.21
CA GLU A 28 -12.97 35.92 31.33
C GLU A 28 -12.13 36.26 32.58
N SER A 29 -11.02 36.94 32.29
CA SER A 29 -10.06 37.65 33.15
C SER A 29 -9.04 36.76 33.91
N GLU A 30 -7.75 37.06 33.92
CA GLU A 30 -7.13 38.35 34.24
C GLU A 30 -5.92 38.75 33.39
N VAL A 31 -5.74 40.06 33.36
CA VAL A 31 -4.72 40.91 32.73
C VAL A 31 -3.77 41.46 33.79
N VAL A 32 -2.46 41.52 33.54
CA VAL A 32 -1.47 42.48 34.14
C VAL A 32 -0.24 42.47 33.20
N SER A 33 0.12 43.47 32.39
CA SER A 33 0.40 44.91 32.55
C SER A 33 1.75 45.25 33.21
N VAL A 34 2.76 45.64 32.40
CA VAL A 34 3.71 46.77 32.60
C VAL A 34 4.75 46.72 31.45
N LEU A 35 4.74 47.59 30.44
CA LEU A 35 5.09 49.02 30.31
C LEU A 35 6.59 49.38 30.34
N SER A 36 7.02 49.97 29.20
CA SER A 36 8.05 51.02 28.98
C SER A 36 9.52 50.62 29.22
N THR A 37 10.54 51.06 28.47
CA THR A 37 10.86 52.31 27.74
C THR A 37 11.73 51.94 26.50
N GLN A 38 11.96 52.72 25.44
CA GLN A 38 12.39 54.11 25.39
C GLN A 38 12.41 54.59 23.92
N GLU A 39 11.97 55.83 23.71
CA GLU A 39 12.04 56.61 22.47
C GLU A 39 13.48 57.08 22.19
N ASP A 40 13.85 57.27 20.92
CA ASP A 40 14.16 58.59 20.32
C ASP A 40 15.14 58.54 19.13
N MET A 41 14.94 59.54 18.24
CA MET A 41 15.88 60.20 17.30
C MET A 41 15.91 59.69 15.84
N LEU A 42 15.15 60.32 14.91
CA LEU A 42 15.53 61.46 14.02
C LEU A 42 16.57 61.07 12.95
N ASP A 43 16.57 61.44 11.67
CA ASP A 43 15.83 62.36 10.80
C ASP A 43 16.32 62.08 9.35
N LYS A 44 15.45 62.14 8.34
CA LYS A 44 15.54 63.09 7.20
C LYS A 44 14.65 62.72 6.00
N GLU A 45 13.67 63.60 5.83
CA GLU A 45 12.93 64.04 4.65
C GLU A 45 13.80 64.36 3.41
N VAL A 46 13.38 63.91 2.21
CA VAL A 46 13.39 64.67 0.92
C VAL A 46 12.34 64.08 -0.04
N ILE A 47 11.27 64.83 -0.30
CA ILE A 47 10.50 64.99 -1.56
C ILE A 47 11.01 66.34 -2.14
N PRO A 48 11.04 66.71 -3.45
CA PRO A 48 10.14 66.43 -4.60
C PRO A 48 10.94 66.14 -5.91
N ASP A 49 10.42 65.99 -7.14
CA ASP A 49 9.44 66.78 -7.91
C ASP A 49 8.83 65.95 -9.05
N GLU A 50 7.51 66.13 -9.23
CA GLU A 50 6.82 65.91 -10.50
C GLU A 50 6.98 67.15 -11.37
N ASP A 51 7.16 66.95 -12.68
CA ASP A 51 6.56 67.71 -13.79
C ASP A 51 7.45 67.61 -15.04
N GLU A 52 6.99 66.91 -16.07
CA GLU A 52 6.80 67.55 -17.38
C GLU A 52 5.98 66.69 -18.36
N VAL A 53 4.99 67.38 -18.95
CA VAL A 53 4.04 66.91 -19.96
C VAL A 53 4.73 66.79 -21.31
N GLY A 54 4.58 65.65 -21.97
CA GLY A 54 5.01 65.43 -23.35
C GLY A 54 3.93 64.70 -24.15
N THR A 55 3.19 65.47 -24.96
CA THR A 55 2.20 64.99 -25.93
C THR A 55 2.84 64.06 -26.97
N ALA A 56 2.27 62.88 -27.17
CA ALA A 56 2.43 62.11 -28.40
C ALA A 56 1.12 61.39 -28.73
N GLU A 57 0.29 62.02 -29.56
CA GLU A 57 -0.64 61.30 -30.42
C GLU A 57 0.18 60.38 -31.32
N THR A 58 0.03 59.06 -31.18
CA THR A 58 0.36 58.13 -32.27
C THR A 58 -0.55 56.91 -32.17
N LEU A 59 -1.57 56.92 -33.03
CA LEU A 59 -2.17 55.79 -33.75
C LEU A 59 -1.80 54.39 -33.24
N PHE A 60 -2.66 53.76 -32.45
CA PHE A 60 -2.74 52.30 -32.38
C PHE A 60 -4.05 51.84 -33.03
N GLY A 61 -3.87 51.20 -34.18
CA GLY A 61 -4.93 50.63 -35.00
C GLY A 61 -5.68 49.53 -34.25
N GLN A 62 -6.98 49.51 -34.50
CA GLN A 62 -7.99 48.70 -33.85
C GLN A 62 -8.06 47.26 -34.41
N GLU A 63 -6.93 46.67 -34.81
CA GLU A 63 -6.88 45.40 -35.56
C GLU A 63 -6.06 44.28 -34.91
N ASP A 64 -5.55 44.44 -33.69
CA ASP A 64 -4.73 43.40 -33.03
C ASP A 64 -5.48 42.58 -31.96
N SER A 65 -6.74 42.90 -31.68
CA SER A 65 -7.47 42.27 -30.57
C SER A 65 -7.93 40.84 -30.85
N LEU A 66 -7.83 40.35 -32.09
CA LEU A 66 -8.12 38.96 -32.46
C LEU A 66 -6.86 38.08 -32.46
N GLU A 67 -5.68 38.65 -32.64
CA GLU A 67 -4.41 37.92 -32.68
C GLU A 67 -3.86 37.71 -31.25
N VAL A 68 -4.09 38.66 -30.35
CA VAL A 68 -3.79 38.55 -28.90
C VAL A 68 -4.65 37.47 -28.22
N ILE A 69 -5.93 37.31 -28.62
CA ILE A 69 -6.80 36.24 -28.09
C ILE A 69 -6.39 34.87 -28.65
N LYS A 70 -5.85 34.82 -29.88
CA LYS A 70 -5.35 33.58 -30.50
C LYS A 70 -4.07 33.08 -29.83
N GLN A 71 -3.23 33.97 -29.32
CA GLN A 71 -2.02 33.60 -28.57
C GLN A 71 -2.28 33.15 -27.13
N LEU A 72 -3.39 33.57 -26.50
CA LEU A 72 -3.80 33.06 -25.17
C LEU A 72 -4.47 31.68 -25.25
N SER A 73 -4.98 31.27 -26.41
CA SER A 73 -5.56 29.92 -26.61
C SER A 73 -4.56 28.82 -26.98
N ALA A 74 -3.27 29.15 -27.14
CA ALA A 74 -2.24 28.20 -27.56
C ALA A 74 -1.42 27.60 -26.39
N SER A 75 -1.79 27.93 -25.15
CA SER A 75 -1.12 27.49 -23.91
C SER A 75 -2.07 26.73 -22.98
N ASP A 76 -3.05 26.02 -23.54
CA ASP A 76 -3.81 25.00 -22.81
C ASP A 76 -3.41 23.63 -23.35
N SER A 77 -2.12 23.30 -23.21
CA SER A 77 -1.70 21.90 -23.26
C SER A 77 -2.18 21.27 -21.96
N GLN A 78 -3.45 20.85 -21.92
CA GLN A 78 -3.90 19.89 -20.94
C GLN A 78 -2.96 18.69 -21.07
N ASP A 79 -2.12 18.47 -20.05
CA ASP A 79 -1.33 17.25 -19.93
C ASP A 79 -2.31 16.08 -19.99
N VAL A 80 -2.39 15.43 -21.15
CA VAL A 80 -3.23 14.25 -21.33
C VAL A 80 -2.58 13.16 -20.51
N VAL A 81 -3.09 12.99 -19.30
CA VAL A 81 -2.66 11.93 -18.41
C VAL A 81 -3.03 10.58 -19.02
N GLU A 82 -2.01 9.84 -19.47
CA GLU A 82 -2.22 8.52 -20.06
C GLU A 82 -2.73 7.53 -19.01
N THR A 83 -3.77 6.77 -19.37
CA THR A 83 -4.39 5.78 -18.50
C THR A 83 -4.64 4.47 -19.24
N TYR A 84 -4.60 3.37 -18.51
CA TYR A 84 -4.66 2.01 -19.06
C TYR A 84 -5.78 1.20 -18.42
N LEU A 85 -6.45 0.36 -19.20
CA LEU A 85 -7.52 -0.48 -18.70
C LEU A 85 -6.95 -1.66 -17.91
N VAL A 86 -7.43 -1.86 -16.68
CA VAL A 86 -7.13 -3.09 -15.92
C VAL A 86 -7.97 -4.25 -16.45
N THR A 87 -7.30 -5.26 -17.02
CA THR A 87 -7.96 -6.44 -17.61
C THR A 87 -8.06 -7.60 -16.63
N ARG A 88 -7.14 -7.68 -15.65
CA ARG A 88 -7.17 -8.70 -14.59
C ARG A 88 -6.47 -8.21 -13.33
N VAL A 89 -7.04 -8.56 -12.18
CA VAL A 89 -6.35 -8.48 -10.89
C VAL A 89 -5.81 -9.87 -10.57
N VAL A 90 -4.49 -9.98 -10.42
CA VAL A 90 -3.80 -11.27 -10.24
C VAL A 90 -3.79 -11.62 -8.76
N ASP A 91 -3.39 -10.67 -7.91
CA ASP A 91 -3.35 -10.77 -6.45
C ASP A 91 -3.45 -9.35 -5.83
N GLY A 92 -3.10 -9.21 -4.54
CA GLY A 92 -3.23 -7.96 -3.79
C GLY A 92 -2.32 -6.81 -4.27
N ASP A 93 -1.25 -7.10 -5.00
CA ASP A 93 -0.28 -6.09 -5.45
C ASP A 93 0.19 -6.26 -6.91
N THR A 94 -0.49 -7.14 -7.65
CA THR A 94 -0.20 -7.44 -9.04
C THR A 94 -1.47 -7.39 -9.90
N ILE A 95 -1.39 -6.66 -11.01
CA ILE A 95 -2.46 -6.53 -12.01
C ILE A 95 -1.93 -6.76 -13.43
N ASP A 96 -2.82 -7.09 -14.35
CA ASP A 96 -2.57 -7.00 -15.79
C ASP A 96 -3.36 -5.81 -16.37
N VAL A 97 -2.68 -5.02 -17.20
CA VAL A 97 -3.23 -3.83 -17.87
C VAL A 97 -3.08 -3.95 -19.38
N LEU A 98 -4.01 -3.35 -20.13
CA LEU A 98 -3.95 -3.29 -21.58
C LEU A 98 -3.10 -2.08 -22.00
N ILE A 99 -1.91 -2.33 -22.54
CA ILE A 99 -0.99 -1.32 -23.09
C ILE A 99 -0.71 -1.72 -24.54
N ASP A 100 -0.98 -0.82 -25.49
CA ASP A 100 -0.77 -1.04 -26.93
C ASP A 100 -1.41 -2.34 -27.47
N GLY A 101 -2.56 -2.72 -26.92
CA GLY A 101 -3.29 -3.93 -27.31
C GLY A 101 -2.77 -5.23 -26.69
N GLU A 102 -1.75 -5.17 -25.82
CA GLU A 102 -1.20 -6.32 -25.10
C GLU A 102 -1.44 -6.23 -23.59
N ASN A 103 -1.67 -7.38 -22.95
CA ASN A 103 -1.71 -7.45 -21.50
C ASN A 103 -0.28 -7.42 -20.93
N LYS A 104 0.06 -6.35 -20.21
CA LYS A 104 1.32 -6.22 -19.46
C LYS A 104 1.06 -6.41 -17.98
N ARG A 105 1.93 -7.18 -17.31
CA ARG A 105 1.88 -7.38 -15.86
C ARG A 105 2.54 -6.23 -15.13
N VAL A 106 1.87 -5.69 -14.12
CA VAL A 106 2.35 -4.60 -13.26
C VAL A 106 2.44 -5.11 -11.83
N ARG A 107 3.59 -4.90 -11.18
CA ARG A 107 3.83 -5.13 -9.76
C ARG A 107 3.92 -3.79 -9.04
N TYR A 108 3.17 -3.64 -7.95
CA TYR A 108 3.10 -2.39 -7.21
C TYR A 108 4.40 -2.12 -6.47
N ILE A 109 5.00 -0.96 -6.70
CA ILE A 109 6.23 -0.57 -5.99
C ILE A 109 5.90 -0.33 -4.51
N GLY A 110 6.77 -0.86 -3.63
CA GLY A 110 6.76 -0.59 -2.20
C GLY A 110 5.64 -1.24 -1.37
N VAL A 111 4.82 -2.07 -2.01
CA VAL A 111 3.68 -2.76 -1.39
C VAL A 111 3.97 -4.26 -1.41
N ASN A 112 3.78 -4.96 -0.30
CA ASN A 112 3.80 -6.42 -0.27
C ASN A 112 2.53 -6.95 0.40
N THR A 113 1.73 -7.68 -0.35
CA THR A 113 0.50 -8.28 0.15
C THR A 113 0.72 -9.73 0.57
N PRO A 114 -0.08 -10.26 1.52
CA PRO A 114 0.01 -11.66 1.89
C PRO A 114 -0.27 -12.55 0.69
N GLU A 115 0.54 -13.59 0.54
CA GLU A 115 0.49 -14.48 -0.61
C GLU A 115 -0.86 -15.19 -0.73
N THR A 116 -1.43 -15.20 -1.94
CA THR A 116 -2.74 -15.82 -2.21
C THR A 116 -2.75 -16.90 -3.27
N VAL A 117 -1.81 -16.85 -4.20
CA VAL A 117 -1.94 -17.58 -5.48
C VAL A 117 -0.71 -18.40 -5.82
N HIS A 118 0.39 -18.28 -5.06
CA HIS A 118 1.55 -19.11 -5.31
C HIS A 118 1.21 -20.58 -5.07
N PRO A 119 1.35 -21.47 -6.09
CA PRO A 119 0.96 -22.89 -6.00
C PRO A 119 1.66 -23.69 -4.90
N SER A 120 2.67 -23.09 -4.27
CA SER A 120 3.59 -23.74 -3.36
C SER A 120 3.77 -23.00 -2.04
N LYS A 121 2.93 -22.01 -1.74
CA LYS A 121 2.89 -21.34 -0.44
C LYS A 121 1.47 -21.50 0.12
N PRO A 122 1.31 -21.70 1.43
CA PRO A 122 -0.01 -21.58 2.03
C PRO A 122 -0.56 -20.18 1.76
N VAL A 123 -1.88 -20.06 1.61
CA VAL A 123 -2.53 -18.75 1.59
C VAL A 123 -2.21 -18.10 2.92
N GLU A 124 -1.52 -16.97 2.88
CA GLU A 124 -1.17 -16.23 4.08
C GLU A 124 -2.43 -15.56 4.64
N CYS A 125 -2.51 -15.40 5.96
CA CYS A 125 -3.63 -14.73 6.59
C CYS A 125 -3.84 -13.37 5.95
N PHE A 126 -5.11 -13.03 5.69
CA PHE A 126 -5.53 -11.79 5.03
C PHE A 126 -5.20 -11.66 3.54
N GLY A 127 -4.62 -12.70 2.91
CA GLY A 127 -4.31 -12.64 1.49
C GLY A 127 -5.56 -12.46 0.63
N ALA A 128 -6.59 -13.28 0.86
CA ALA A 128 -7.83 -13.24 0.06
C ALA A 128 -8.51 -11.87 0.16
N GLU A 129 -8.49 -11.28 1.36
CA GLU A 129 -8.98 -9.96 1.66
C GLU A 129 -8.18 -8.88 0.92
N ALA A 130 -6.85 -8.97 0.90
CA ALA A 130 -5.99 -8.06 0.15
C ALA A 130 -6.25 -8.12 -1.36
N SER A 131 -6.38 -9.32 -1.93
CA SER A 131 -6.71 -9.52 -3.34
C SER A 131 -8.10 -8.97 -3.70
N ASN A 132 -9.11 -9.22 -2.86
CA ASN A 132 -10.45 -8.67 -3.03
C ASN A 132 -10.46 -7.15 -2.94
N ARG A 133 -9.70 -6.58 -2.00
CA ARG A 133 -9.62 -5.12 -1.86
C ARG A 133 -8.98 -4.48 -3.08
N ASN A 134 -7.86 -5.02 -3.57
CA ASN A 134 -7.24 -4.52 -4.80
C ASN A 134 -8.24 -4.61 -5.96
N LYS A 135 -9.00 -5.72 -6.06
CA LYS A 135 -10.04 -5.90 -7.07
C LYS A 135 -11.13 -4.83 -7.02
N GLU A 136 -11.63 -4.46 -5.84
CA GLU A 136 -12.60 -3.37 -5.67
C GLU A 136 -12.03 -2.01 -6.12
N LEU A 137 -10.75 -1.78 -5.83
CA LEU A 137 -10.07 -0.53 -6.16
C LEU A 137 -9.86 -0.39 -7.66
N VAL A 138 -9.45 -1.44 -8.39
CA VAL A 138 -8.91 -1.28 -9.75
C VAL A 138 -9.58 -2.09 -10.86
N ALA A 139 -10.37 -3.13 -10.55
CA ALA A 139 -10.86 -4.04 -11.59
C ALA A 139 -11.79 -3.35 -12.59
N GLY A 140 -11.47 -3.48 -13.89
CA GLY A 140 -12.25 -2.89 -14.98
C GLY A 140 -12.17 -1.36 -15.06
N LYS A 141 -11.27 -0.72 -14.31
CA LYS A 141 -11.09 0.74 -14.32
C LYS A 141 -9.88 1.14 -15.16
N GLN A 142 -9.84 2.42 -15.51
CA GLN A 142 -8.66 3.07 -16.06
C GLN A 142 -7.70 3.42 -14.91
N VAL A 143 -6.44 3.05 -15.05
CA VAL A 143 -5.38 3.38 -14.07
C VAL A 143 -4.31 4.24 -14.71
N ARG A 144 -3.83 5.24 -13.97
CA ARG A 144 -2.57 5.91 -14.26
C ARG A 144 -1.44 5.11 -13.62
N LEU A 145 -0.39 4.86 -14.39
CA LEU A 145 0.79 4.12 -13.97
C LEU A 145 2.00 5.05 -13.91
N VAL A 146 2.55 5.26 -12.72
CA VAL A 146 3.73 6.11 -12.52
C VAL A 146 4.94 5.22 -12.24
N LYS A 147 5.99 5.38 -13.03
CA LYS A 147 7.26 4.70 -12.79
C LYS A 147 8.10 5.51 -11.79
N ASP A 148 8.88 4.81 -10.99
CA ASP A 148 10.00 5.40 -10.26
C ASP A 148 11.28 5.32 -11.12
N VAL A 149 12.28 4.55 -10.70
CA VAL A 149 13.57 4.43 -11.40
C VAL A 149 13.57 3.22 -12.33
N SER A 150 13.17 2.06 -11.83
CA SER A 150 13.23 0.79 -12.54
C SER A 150 12.04 0.59 -13.47
N GLU A 151 12.29 0.07 -14.67
CA GLU A 151 11.24 -0.23 -15.64
C GLU A 151 10.49 -1.53 -15.28
N THR A 152 11.26 -2.59 -15.05
CA THR A 152 10.78 -3.93 -14.74
C THR A 152 11.59 -4.59 -13.64
N ASP A 153 11.00 -5.57 -12.97
CA ASP A 153 11.74 -6.48 -12.10
C ASP A 153 12.45 -7.61 -12.86
N LYS A 154 13.12 -8.51 -12.12
CA LYS A 154 13.82 -9.69 -12.67
C LYS A 154 12.91 -10.70 -13.37
N TYR A 155 11.60 -10.60 -13.20
CA TYR A 155 10.59 -11.47 -13.83
C TYR A 155 9.91 -10.80 -15.04
N GLY A 156 10.32 -9.58 -15.40
CA GLY A 156 9.77 -8.83 -16.52
C GLY A 156 8.42 -8.16 -16.23
N ARG A 157 8.03 -8.03 -14.95
CA ARG A 157 6.82 -7.27 -14.56
C ARG A 157 7.16 -5.80 -14.51
N LEU A 158 6.29 -4.93 -15.04
CA LEU A 158 6.44 -3.48 -14.93
C LEU A 158 6.35 -3.06 -13.46
N LEU A 159 7.26 -2.21 -13.02
CA LEU A 159 7.25 -1.65 -11.67
C LEU A 159 6.57 -0.28 -11.68
N ARG A 160 5.40 -0.16 -11.02
CA ARG A 160 4.61 1.07 -11.03
C ARG A 160 3.97 1.39 -9.68
N TYR A 161 3.77 2.68 -9.45
CA TYR A 161 2.75 3.24 -8.57
C TYR A 161 1.43 3.35 -9.35
N VAL A 162 0.33 2.95 -8.71
CA VAL A 162 -0.97 2.81 -9.38
C VAL A 162 -1.95 3.81 -8.80
N TYR A 163 -2.59 4.56 -9.70
CA TYR A 163 -3.64 5.51 -9.36
C TYR A 163 -4.92 5.19 -10.12
N VAL A 164 -6.05 5.26 -9.43
CA VAL A 164 -7.38 5.31 -10.06
C VAL A 164 -7.91 6.70 -9.79
N ASP A 165 -8.06 7.51 -10.84
CA ASP A 165 -8.28 8.94 -10.71
C ASP A 165 -7.20 9.58 -9.79
N ASP A 166 -7.61 10.18 -8.67
CA ASP A 166 -6.72 10.75 -7.65
C ASP A 166 -6.38 9.79 -6.50
N VAL A 167 -6.94 8.58 -6.51
CA VAL A 167 -6.74 7.59 -5.44
C VAL A 167 -5.42 6.86 -5.64
N PHE A 168 -4.48 7.04 -4.70
CA PHE A 168 -3.21 6.31 -4.69
C PHE A 168 -3.38 4.90 -4.12
N VAL A 169 -3.55 3.91 -5.00
CA VAL A 169 -3.92 2.53 -4.64
C VAL A 169 -2.88 1.89 -3.71
N ASN A 170 -1.59 2.08 -3.99
CA ASN A 170 -0.51 1.52 -3.15
C ASN A 170 -0.64 1.95 -1.68
N LEU A 171 -0.90 3.24 -1.46
CA LEU A 171 -1.04 3.80 -0.13
C LEU A 171 -2.31 3.30 0.57
N ILE A 172 -3.44 3.24 -0.14
CA ILE A 172 -4.70 2.73 0.41
C ILE A 172 -4.54 1.29 0.93
N LEU A 173 -3.89 0.43 0.15
CA LEU A 173 -3.68 -0.97 0.55
C LEU A 173 -2.88 -1.08 1.86
N ILE A 174 -1.86 -0.24 2.05
CA ILE A 174 -1.06 -0.24 3.29
C ILE A 174 -1.86 0.37 4.45
N LYS A 175 -2.48 1.53 4.21
CA LYS A 175 -3.21 2.29 5.23
C LYS A 175 -4.40 1.52 5.82
N GLU A 176 -5.07 0.74 4.98
CA GLU A 176 -6.19 -0.11 5.41
C GLU A 176 -5.74 -1.50 5.93
N GLY A 177 -4.42 -1.75 6.01
CA GLY A 177 -3.86 -2.97 6.58
C GLY A 177 -3.94 -4.19 5.67
N TYR A 178 -4.06 -4.02 4.35
CA TYR A 178 -4.03 -5.13 3.38
C TYR A 178 -2.63 -5.49 2.90
N ALA A 179 -1.63 -4.64 3.19
CA ALA A 179 -0.25 -4.84 2.74
C ALA A 179 0.77 -4.31 3.76
N ASN A 180 1.97 -4.87 3.73
CA ASN A 180 3.16 -4.33 4.38
C ASN A 180 3.88 -3.33 3.48
N ALA A 181 4.53 -2.33 4.08
CA ALA A 181 5.49 -1.49 3.36
C ALA A 181 6.75 -2.32 3.06
N SER A 182 7.25 -2.24 1.83
CA SER A 182 8.46 -2.94 1.42
C SER A 182 9.45 -2.00 0.75
N THR A 183 10.74 -2.17 1.06
CA THR A 183 11.80 -1.28 0.56
C THR A 183 12.65 -2.00 -0.46
N TYR A 184 12.67 -1.49 -1.70
CA TYR A 184 13.48 -2.05 -2.78
C TYR A 184 14.18 -0.94 -3.56
N PRO A 185 15.42 -0.57 -3.19
CA PRO A 185 16.20 0.38 -3.98
C PRO A 185 16.40 -0.12 -5.42
N PRO A 186 16.40 0.79 -6.42
CA PRO A 186 16.35 2.25 -6.29
C PRO A 186 14.94 2.85 -6.14
N ASP A 187 13.88 2.03 -6.16
CA ASP A 187 12.48 2.47 -6.20
C ASP A 187 11.91 2.79 -4.80
N VAL A 188 12.26 3.97 -4.27
CA VAL A 188 12.02 4.34 -2.86
C VAL A 188 11.33 5.69 -2.68
N VAL A 189 10.80 6.33 -3.73
CA VAL A 189 10.23 7.69 -3.65
C VAL A 189 9.17 7.85 -2.55
N TYR A 190 8.30 6.85 -2.34
CA TYR A 190 7.24 6.89 -1.31
C TYR A 190 7.53 6.03 -0.07
N ASN A 191 8.78 5.63 0.16
CA ASN A 191 9.10 4.67 1.22
C ASN A 191 8.68 5.15 2.62
N ASP A 192 9.00 6.40 2.95
CA ASP A 192 8.68 6.96 4.26
C ASP A 192 7.16 7.10 4.45
N VAL A 193 6.44 7.50 3.39
CA VAL A 193 4.97 7.58 3.39
C VAL A 193 4.34 6.21 3.64
N PHE A 194 4.88 5.16 3.01
CA PHE A 194 4.40 3.79 3.22
C PHE A 194 4.70 3.28 4.63
N ARG A 195 5.88 3.58 5.19
CA ARG A 195 6.23 3.18 6.56
C ARG A 195 5.33 3.85 7.60
N GLU A 196 5.04 5.14 7.43
CA GLU A 196 4.14 5.88 8.31
C GLU A 196 2.71 5.31 8.22
N ALA A 197 2.21 5.06 7.00
CA ALA A 197 0.90 4.44 6.82
C ALA A 197 0.80 3.02 7.42
N GLU A 198 1.87 2.23 7.31
CA GLU A 198 1.92 0.90 7.96
C GLU A 198 1.91 1.03 9.48
N GLN A 199 2.63 2.01 10.04
CA GLN A 199 2.62 2.28 11.48
C GLN A 199 1.21 2.68 11.96
N GLU A 200 0.53 3.61 11.26
CA GLU A 200 -0.85 3.99 11.57
C GLU A 200 -1.80 2.77 11.56
N ALA A 201 -1.65 1.91 10.55
CA ALA A 201 -2.45 0.70 10.41
C ALA A 201 -2.22 -0.29 11.57
N ARG A 202 -0.96 -0.43 12.03
CA ARG A 202 -0.59 -1.26 13.19
C ARG A 202 -1.17 -0.74 14.49
N GLU A 203 -1.02 0.56 14.74
CA GLU A 203 -1.54 1.22 15.95
C GLU A 203 -3.07 1.19 16.02
N SER A 204 -3.72 1.15 14.85
CA SER A 204 -5.18 1.07 14.74
C SER A 204 -5.71 -0.37 14.67
N GLU A 205 -4.83 -1.38 14.72
CA GLU A 205 -5.16 -2.82 14.65
C GLU A 205 -6.06 -3.18 13.46
N VAL A 206 -5.86 -2.52 12.30
CA VAL A 206 -6.67 -2.76 11.10
C VAL A 206 -6.06 -3.83 10.20
N GLY A 207 -6.93 -4.56 9.50
CA GLY A 207 -6.53 -5.55 8.51
C GLY A 207 -5.62 -6.64 9.09
N LEU A 208 -4.42 -6.77 8.51
CA LEU A 208 -3.35 -7.67 8.95
C LEU A 208 -2.97 -7.54 10.42
N TRP A 209 -3.21 -6.36 11.01
CA TRP A 209 -2.78 -6.03 12.35
C TRP A 209 -3.83 -6.35 13.42
N GLY A 210 -5.05 -6.71 13.01
CA GLY A 210 -6.13 -7.07 13.92
C GLY A 210 -6.09 -8.54 14.38
N ASP A 211 -7.01 -8.87 15.29
CA ASP A 211 -7.09 -10.18 15.96
C ASP A 211 -7.17 -11.39 15.01
N LYS A 212 -7.69 -11.19 13.80
CA LYS A 212 -7.92 -12.27 12.83
C LYS A 212 -6.62 -13.02 12.49
N CYS A 213 -5.52 -12.30 12.31
CA CYS A 213 -4.23 -12.91 11.97
C CYS A 213 -3.34 -13.20 13.19
N GLN A 214 -3.57 -12.50 14.31
CA GLN A 214 -2.81 -12.76 15.54
C GLN A 214 -3.19 -14.11 16.17
N ASN A 215 -4.45 -14.53 16.06
CA ASN A 215 -4.92 -15.81 16.60
C ASN A 215 -4.51 -17.04 15.77
N GLU A 216 -4.20 -16.88 14.49
CA GLU A 216 -3.65 -17.97 13.65
C GLU A 216 -2.15 -18.21 13.93
N SER A 217 -1.40 -17.19 14.36
CA SER A 217 -0.02 -17.39 14.85
C SER A 217 0.06 -18.09 16.21
N ALA A 218 -1.05 -18.19 16.96
CA ALA A 218 -1.13 -18.86 18.25
C ALA A 218 -1.80 -20.25 18.20
N SER A 219 -2.38 -20.64 17.05
CA SER A 219 -3.21 -21.84 16.93
C SER A 219 -2.79 -22.77 15.79
N GLU A 220 -1.49 -22.92 15.54
CA GLU A 220 -0.92 -24.09 14.85
C GLU A 220 0.32 -24.64 15.60
N VAL A 221 0.17 -24.89 16.90
CA VAL A 221 0.95 -25.96 17.54
C VAL A 221 -0.01 -27.11 17.81
N PRO A 222 -0.03 -28.18 16.98
CA PRO A 222 -0.73 -29.39 17.37
C PRO A 222 -0.18 -29.86 18.73
N PRO A 223 -1.03 -30.31 19.66
CA PRO A 223 -0.58 -30.72 20.99
C PRO A 223 0.51 -31.77 20.85
N ALA A 224 1.65 -31.48 21.47
CA ALA A 224 2.86 -32.29 21.46
C ALA A 224 2.52 -33.79 21.62
N ALA A 225 2.78 -34.56 20.56
CA ALA A 225 2.94 -35.99 20.67
C ALA A 225 4.09 -36.29 21.65
N PRO A 226 4.04 -37.40 22.41
CA PRO A 226 5.02 -37.67 23.44
C PRO A 226 6.42 -37.76 22.84
N VAL A 227 7.33 -36.94 23.34
CA VAL A 227 8.76 -36.97 23.03
C VAL A 227 9.31 -38.36 23.34
N VAL A 228 9.62 -39.13 22.29
CA VAL A 228 10.43 -40.33 22.42
C VAL A 228 11.88 -39.90 22.17
N GLN A 229 12.66 -39.79 23.24
CA GLN A 229 14.11 -39.75 23.13
C GLN A 229 14.58 -41.00 22.39
N SER A 230 15.38 -40.84 21.34
CA SER A 230 16.14 -41.95 20.78
C SER A 230 17.59 -41.54 20.62
N ASN A 231 18.39 -42.11 21.50
CA ASN A 231 19.84 -42.10 21.47
C ASN A 231 20.40 -42.59 20.13
N SER A 232 21.53 -41.97 19.78
CA SER A 232 22.60 -42.37 18.88
C SER A 232 22.56 -43.78 18.30
N GLY A 233 22.63 -43.86 16.96
CA GLY A 233 23.02 -45.11 16.29
C GLY A 233 22.76 -45.20 14.78
N SER A 234 21.98 -44.32 14.18
CA SER A 234 21.70 -44.34 12.74
C SER A 234 21.76 -42.94 12.18
N SER A 235 22.53 -42.76 11.10
CA SER A 235 22.74 -41.50 10.39
C SER A 235 21.44 -40.71 10.27
N CYS A 236 21.43 -39.48 10.76
CA CYS A 236 20.30 -38.57 10.63
C CYS A 236 19.94 -38.48 9.15
N VAL A 237 18.72 -38.89 8.79
CA VAL A 237 18.31 -39.14 7.39
C VAL A 237 17.59 -37.96 6.77
N VAL A 238 17.21 -36.94 7.53
CA VAL A 238 16.50 -35.79 6.98
C VAL A 238 17.54 -34.80 6.44
N LYS A 239 17.46 -34.45 5.16
CA LYS A 239 18.42 -33.58 4.47
C LYS A 239 17.94 -32.14 4.48
N GLY A 240 18.63 -31.22 5.15
CA GLY A 240 18.35 -29.78 5.12
C GLY A 240 19.32 -29.01 4.22
N ASN A 241 18.85 -28.53 3.06
CA ASN A 241 19.63 -27.69 2.14
C ASN A 241 19.07 -26.26 1.96
N ILE A 242 19.92 -25.31 1.56
CA ILE A 242 19.58 -23.89 1.41
C ILE A 242 19.64 -23.54 -0.08
N ASN A 243 18.57 -22.96 -0.62
CA ASN A 243 18.54 -22.57 -2.03
C ASN A 243 19.24 -21.20 -2.27
N SER A 244 19.32 -20.77 -3.53
CA SER A 244 19.92 -19.48 -3.91
C SER A 244 19.21 -18.25 -3.34
N ASP A 245 17.98 -18.40 -2.85
CA ASP A 245 17.19 -17.35 -2.21
C ASP A 245 17.29 -17.42 -0.66
N GLU A 246 18.30 -18.13 -0.13
CA GLU A 246 18.55 -18.34 1.30
C GLU A 246 17.42 -19.06 2.06
N VAL A 247 16.55 -19.78 1.34
CA VAL A 247 15.43 -20.52 1.94
C VAL A 247 15.89 -21.88 2.44
N LYS A 248 15.71 -22.10 3.74
CA LYS A 248 15.99 -23.36 4.45
C LYS A 248 14.89 -24.41 4.20
N ILE A 249 15.21 -25.45 3.43
CA ILE A 249 14.29 -26.54 3.10
C ILE A 249 14.83 -27.90 3.55
N TYR A 250 13.95 -28.78 4.05
CA TYR A 250 14.32 -30.14 4.41
C TYR A 250 13.60 -31.20 3.55
N HIS A 251 14.26 -32.33 3.33
CA HIS A 251 13.77 -33.47 2.58
C HIS A 251 13.81 -34.74 3.43
N VAL A 252 12.75 -35.54 3.37
CA VAL A 252 12.68 -36.86 4.00
C VAL A 252 12.85 -37.99 3.00
N PRO A 253 13.30 -39.19 3.42
CA PRO A 253 13.31 -40.37 2.56
C PRO A 253 11.93 -40.61 1.94
N GLY A 254 11.87 -40.75 0.62
CA GLY A 254 10.63 -40.93 -0.15
C GLY A 254 10.19 -39.69 -0.94
N CYS A 255 10.70 -38.50 -0.64
CA CYS A 255 10.45 -37.34 -1.49
C CYS A 255 11.12 -37.48 -2.85
N GLN A 256 10.50 -36.92 -3.89
CA GLN A 256 11.01 -36.96 -5.27
C GLN A 256 12.45 -36.44 -5.37
N SER A 257 12.77 -35.39 -4.60
CA SER A 257 14.08 -34.73 -4.64
C SER A 257 15.08 -35.24 -3.62
N TYR A 258 14.68 -36.14 -2.71
CA TYR A 258 15.52 -36.59 -1.60
C TYR A 258 16.86 -37.20 -2.05
N ASN A 259 16.85 -38.00 -3.11
CA ASN A 259 18.06 -38.64 -3.64
C ASN A 259 18.97 -37.67 -4.42
N GLN A 260 18.42 -36.54 -4.88
CA GLN A 260 19.15 -35.53 -5.64
C GLN A 260 19.77 -34.46 -4.73
N THR A 261 19.14 -34.19 -3.58
CA THR A 261 19.65 -33.24 -2.59
C THR A 261 20.98 -33.74 -2.01
N LYS A 262 22.01 -32.90 -2.15
CA LYS A 262 23.32 -33.07 -1.51
C LYS A 262 23.48 -31.98 -0.47
N ILE A 263 24.03 -32.35 0.69
CA ILE A 263 24.23 -31.44 1.81
C ILE A 263 25.65 -30.88 1.74
N ASN A 264 25.75 -29.56 1.82
CA ASN A 264 26.99 -28.80 1.94
C ASN A 264 27.04 -28.09 3.30
N GLU A 265 27.73 -28.70 4.27
CA GLU A 265 27.82 -28.18 5.64
C GLU A 265 28.52 -26.81 5.73
N GLU A 266 29.42 -26.49 4.80
CA GLU A 266 30.09 -25.19 4.76
C GLU A 266 29.14 -24.04 4.41
N ALA A 267 28.04 -24.36 3.70
CA ALA A 267 26.98 -23.41 3.37
C ALA A 267 25.90 -23.30 4.49
N GLY A 268 26.11 -23.97 5.64
CA GLY A 268 25.12 -24.01 6.72
C GLY A 268 24.00 -25.04 6.52
N GLU A 269 24.13 -25.92 5.52
CA GLU A 269 23.25 -27.07 5.31
C GLU A 269 23.57 -28.17 6.31
N ARG A 270 22.58 -29.00 6.69
CA ARG A 270 22.80 -30.04 7.71
C ARG A 270 21.81 -31.18 7.61
N TRP A 271 22.14 -32.28 8.27
CA TRP A 271 21.23 -33.38 8.48
C TRP A 271 20.44 -33.19 9.77
N PHE A 272 19.17 -33.62 9.77
CA PHE A 272 18.31 -33.71 10.95
C PHE A 272 17.93 -35.16 11.21
N CYS A 273 17.79 -35.51 12.47
CA CYS A 273 17.49 -36.86 12.90
C CYS A 273 15.97 -37.11 12.94
N SER A 274 15.16 -36.04 12.87
CA SER A 274 13.71 -36.08 12.67
C SER A 274 13.21 -34.85 11.89
N GLU A 275 11.99 -34.92 11.34
CA GLU A 275 11.33 -33.75 10.74
C GLU A 275 11.09 -32.64 11.76
N GLN A 276 10.73 -33.02 12.99
CA GLN A 276 10.48 -32.09 14.07
C GLN A 276 11.71 -31.22 14.40
N GLU A 277 12.89 -31.85 14.43
CA GLU A 277 14.15 -31.14 14.66
C GLU A 277 14.45 -30.13 13.54
N ALA A 278 14.09 -30.44 12.29
CA ALA A 278 14.23 -29.53 11.16
C ALA A 278 13.31 -28.32 11.31
N LEU A 279 12.04 -28.56 11.66
CA LEU A 279 11.05 -27.50 11.88
C LEU A 279 11.48 -26.55 13.00
N GLU A 280 11.92 -27.07 14.15
CA GLU A 280 12.40 -26.29 15.28
C GLU A 280 13.66 -25.48 14.95
N ALA A 281 14.49 -25.99 14.03
CA ALA A 281 15.65 -25.26 13.53
C ALA A 281 15.31 -24.18 12.48
N GLY A 282 14.02 -23.97 12.18
CA GLY A 282 13.52 -22.99 11.21
C GLY A 282 13.59 -23.45 9.76
N TRP A 283 13.53 -24.76 9.51
CA TRP A 283 13.54 -25.35 8.17
C TRP A 283 12.14 -25.83 7.81
N ARG A 284 11.68 -25.51 6.60
CA ARG A 284 10.38 -25.97 6.11
C ARG A 284 10.53 -27.20 5.23
N LYS A 285 9.48 -28.03 5.12
CA LYS A 285 9.49 -29.19 4.23
C LYS A 285 9.59 -28.75 2.76
N ALA A 286 10.33 -29.49 1.95
CA ALA A 286 10.37 -29.28 0.51
C ALA A 286 9.00 -29.56 -0.12
N LEU A 287 8.63 -28.81 -1.14
CA LEU A 287 7.28 -28.83 -1.74
C LEU A 287 7.03 -29.99 -2.71
N ASN A 288 8.11 -30.68 -3.07
CA ASN A 288 8.13 -31.92 -3.85
C ASN A 288 8.40 -33.15 -2.96
N CYS A 289 8.27 -32.95 -1.65
CA CYS A 289 7.80 -33.94 -0.71
C CYS A 289 6.27 -33.77 -0.61
#